data_AF-A0A1H9DSI2-F1
#
_entry.id   AF-A0A1H9DSI2-F1
#
_cell.length_a   1.000
_cell.length_b   1.000
_cell.length_c   1.000
_cell.angle_alpha   90.00
_cell.angle_beta   90.00
_cell.angle_gamma   90.00
#
_symmetry.space_group_name_H-M   'P 1'
#
loop_
_entity.id
_entity.type
_entity.pdbx_description
1 polymer ?
#
loop_
_entity_poly.entity_id
_entity_poly.type
_entity_poly.pdbx_seq_one_letter_code
_entity_poly.pdbx_strand_id
1 'polypeptide(L)'
;MTSVDEPERPNGRTRDAARTQAEILDVATREFARVGYAGARVDDIAARTSTTKRMIYYYFGGKEQLFTAVLERAYGVIREAEQRLDVEHLDPVAAIRRLAELTFDHHERHPDFIRLVSIENIHEAEHIAASEKLGRMGSPALDVIRRILVSGQESGLFTAEVDAVDLHAMISSFCFFRVANRHTFGALFGRDLVDPAQREHYRTMLGDMVIAYLTAERTTERTTGRTTERAADPQPGGRQGARPLDTRETTAQHP
;
A
#
# COMPACT_ATOMS: atom_id res chain seq x y z
N MET A 1 -2.81 60.69 28.65
CA MET A 1 -3.48 59.53 29.26
C MET A 1 -3.20 58.35 28.35
N THR A 2 -2.53 57.36 28.89
CA THR A 2 -1.75 56.32 28.21
C THR A 2 -2.62 55.45 27.29
N SER A 3 -2.23 55.39 26.02
CA SER A 3 -2.39 54.21 25.17
C SER A 3 -1.00 53.62 25.02
N VAL A 4 -0.83 52.36 25.41
CA VAL A 4 -0.27 51.30 24.55
C VAL A 4 -0.74 50.00 25.18
N ASP A 5 -1.70 49.38 24.51
CA ASP A 5 -1.93 47.95 24.59
C ASP A 5 -1.06 47.28 23.50
N GLU A 6 -0.81 45.98 23.70
CA GLU A 6 -0.19 44.95 22.84
C GLU A 6 1.33 44.63 22.88
N PRO A 7 1.74 43.36 22.56
CA PRO A 7 0.94 42.13 22.40
C PRO A 7 1.49 40.84 23.07
N GLU A 8 0.61 39.86 23.23
CA GLU A 8 0.89 38.46 23.61
C GLU A 8 1.85 37.75 22.63
N ARG A 9 2.69 36.84 23.16
CA ARG A 9 3.43 35.85 22.34
C ARG A 9 3.03 34.41 22.71
N PRO A 10 2.12 33.75 21.96
CA PRO A 10 1.86 32.33 22.13
C PRO A 10 2.08 31.47 20.86
N ASN A 11 2.90 31.88 19.88
CA ASN A 11 3.00 31.15 18.58
C ASN A 11 4.37 30.50 18.25
N GLY A 12 5.44 30.78 18.99
CA GLY A 12 6.77 30.22 18.71
C GLY A 12 6.95 28.76 19.13
N ARG A 13 6.49 28.42 20.34
CA ARG A 13 6.70 27.09 20.97
C ARG A 13 5.95 25.96 20.24
N THR A 14 4.76 26.24 19.72
CA THR A 14 3.95 25.27 18.97
C THR A 14 4.56 24.97 17.60
N ARG A 15 5.10 25.99 16.92
CA ARG A 15 5.78 25.84 15.63
C ARG A 15 7.05 24.99 15.76
N ASP A 16 7.81 25.17 16.83
CA ASP A 16 8.99 24.36 17.10
C ASP A 16 8.65 22.89 17.41
N ALA A 17 7.55 22.64 18.14
CA ALA A 17 7.08 21.28 18.40
C ALA A 17 6.66 20.55 17.12
N ALA A 18 5.87 21.20 16.26
CA ALA A 18 5.42 20.61 14.99
C ALA A 18 6.61 20.31 14.06
N ARG A 19 7.58 21.22 13.98
CA ARG A 19 8.82 21.01 13.21
C ARG A 19 9.62 19.83 13.74
N THR A 20 9.75 19.70 15.05
CA THR A 20 10.47 18.60 15.69
C THR A 20 9.78 17.25 15.43
N GLN A 21 8.45 17.19 15.54
CA GLN A 21 7.67 15.98 15.22
C GLN A 21 7.83 15.57 13.77
N ALA A 22 7.76 16.53 12.83
CA ALA A 22 7.94 16.26 11.41
C ALA A 22 9.34 15.71 11.11
N GLU A 23 10.39 16.28 11.70
CA GLU A 23 11.76 15.79 11.56
C GLU A 23 11.92 14.37 12.09
N ILE A 24 11.38 14.07 13.28
CA ILE A 24 11.40 12.71 13.85
C ILE A 24 10.71 11.74 12.89
N LEU A 25 9.53 12.07 12.39
CA LEU A 25 8.78 11.20 11.47
C LEU A 25 9.53 11.01 10.14
N ASP A 26 10.20 12.03 9.60
CA ASP A 26 11.00 11.91 8.37
C ASP A 26 12.17 10.93 8.55
N VAL A 27 12.90 11.07 9.65
CA VAL A 27 14.05 10.20 9.95
C VAL A 27 13.57 8.79 10.26
N ALA A 28 12.51 8.64 11.05
CA ALA A 28 11.94 7.35 11.39
C ALA A 28 11.40 6.61 10.15
N THR A 29 10.71 7.32 9.24
CA THR A 29 10.23 6.76 7.97
C THR A 29 11.36 6.09 7.20
N ARG A 30 12.46 6.83 6.98
CA ARG A 30 13.64 6.31 6.26
C ARG A 30 14.29 5.14 6.99
N GLU A 31 14.39 5.21 8.32
CA GLU A 31 15.03 4.14 9.10
C GLU A 31 14.20 2.86 9.08
N PHE A 32 12.89 2.94 9.34
CA PHE A 32 12.00 1.79 9.26
C PHE A 32 11.95 1.21 7.84
N ALA A 33 11.84 2.04 6.80
CA ALA A 33 11.87 1.55 5.42
C ALA A 33 13.20 0.83 5.10
N ARG A 34 14.32 1.30 5.65
CA ARG A 34 15.65 0.73 5.38
C ARG A 34 15.89 -0.60 6.10
N VAL A 35 15.63 -0.69 7.41
CA VAL A 35 16.00 -1.85 8.24
C VAL A 35 14.82 -2.67 8.77
N GLY A 36 13.60 -2.31 8.40
CA GLY A 36 12.38 -2.95 8.90
C GLY A 36 12.00 -2.50 10.31
N TYR A 37 10.79 -2.89 10.74
CA TYR A 37 10.33 -2.62 12.09
C TYR A 37 11.26 -3.27 13.12
N ALA A 38 11.50 -4.59 13.05
CA ALA A 38 12.34 -5.31 14.00
C ALA A 38 13.76 -4.72 14.13
N GLY A 39 14.39 -4.37 13.01
CA GLY A 39 15.78 -3.86 12.96
C GLY A 39 15.97 -2.43 13.45
N ALA A 40 14.96 -1.57 13.33
CA ALA A 40 15.09 -0.15 13.70
C ALA A 40 15.24 0.03 15.23
N ARG A 41 16.12 0.95 15.66
CA ARG A 41 16.29 1.32 17.06
C ARG A 41 15.99 2.81 17.26
N VAL A 42 15.29 3.15 18.34
CA VAL A 42 14.99 4.55 18.69
C VAL A 42 16.28 5.36 18.90
N ASP A 43 17.35 4.71 19.36
CA ASP A 43 18.67 5.35 19.50
C ASP A 43 19.25 5.77 18.15
N ASP A 44 19.17 4.90 17.13
CA ASP A 44 19.65 5.20 15.78
C ASP A 44 18.83 6.31 15.10
N ILE A 45 17.52 6.34 15.36
CA ILE A 45 16.63 7.42 14.90
C ILE A 45 17.01 8.73 15.59
N ALA A 46 17.16 8.74 16.92
CA ALA A 46 17.52 9.94 17.67
C ALA A 46 18.86 10.52 17.21
N ALA A 47 19.87 9.67 16.99
CA ALA A 47 21.19 10.06 16.51
C ALA A 47 21.19 10.76 15.13
N ARG A 48 20.11 10.60 14.35
CA ARG A 48 19.94 11.19 13.02
C ARG A 48 18.95 12.35 13.00
N THR A 49 18.38 12.72 14.14
CA THR A 49 17.51 13.88 14.30
C THR A 49 18.24 15.01 15.03
N SER A 50 17.78 16.24 14.89
CA SER A 50 18.23 17.39 15.69
C SER A 50 17.63 17.39 17.11
N THR A 51 17.04 16.27 17.56
CA THR A 51 16.38 16.14 18.85
C THR A 51 17.00 15.03 19.70
N THR A 52 16.46 14.82 20.90
CA THR A 52 16.96 13.78 21.82
C THR A 52 16.04 12.57 21.83
N LYS A 53 16.57 11.41 22.23
CA LYS A 53 15.77 10.20 22.52
C LYS A 53 14.57 10.53 23.41
N ARG A 54 14.78 11.32 24.47
CA ARG A 54 13.73 11.75 25.39
C ARG A 54 12.57 12.44 24.67
N MET A 55 12.83 13.25 23.65
CA MET A 55 11.78 13.92 22.88
C MET A 55 11.00 12.96 21.99
N ILE A 56 11.63 11.90 21.46
CA ILE A 56 10.91 10.85 20.72
C ILE A 56 9.91 10.14 21.65
N TYR A 57 10.34 9.74 22.86
CA TYR A 57 9.42 9.17 23.86
C TYR A 57 8.35 10.16 24.29
N TYR A 58 8.69 11.44 24.43
CA TYR A 58 7.71 12.48 24.78
C TYR A 58 6.61 12.64 23.73
N TYR A 59 6.96 12.65 22.43
CA TYR A 59 5.98 12.86 21.36
C TYR A 59 5.26 11.59 20.92
N PHE A 60 5.95 10.45 20.94
CA PHE A 60 5.47 9.22 20.32
C PHE A 60 5.42 8.05 21.27
N GLY A 61 5.78 8.15 22.55
CA GLY A 61 5.62 7.06 23.53
C GLY A 61 6.57 5.87 23.40
N GLY A 62 7.17 5.65 22.23
CA GLY A 62 8.10 4.55 22.01
C GLY A 62 8.28 4.19 20.54
N LYS A 63 8.93 3.05 20.28
CA LYS A 63 9.20 2.56 18.91
C LYS A 63 7.92 2.17 18.18
N GLU A 64 7.04 1.43 18.86
CA GLU A 64 5.79 0.92 18.31
C GLU A 64 4.88 2.06 17.86
N GLN A 65 4.56 2.98 18.78
CA GLN A 65 3.71 4.13 18.48
C GLN A 65 4.38 5.13 17.51
N LEU A 66 5.71 5.23 17.49
CA LEU A 66 6.42 5.97 16.43
C LEU A 66 6.25 5.30 15.07
N PHE A 67 6.31 3.97 14.99
CA PHE A 67 6.06 3.23 13.75
C PHE A 67 4.61 3.40 13.28
N THR A 68 3.64 3.29 14.19
CA THR A 68 2.24 3.60 13.90
C THR A 68 2.06 5.03 13.37
N ALA A 69 2.69 6.03 14.00
CA ALA A 69 2.63 7.41 13.54
C ALA A 69 3.28 7.62 12.15
N VAL A 70 4.34 6.85 11.83
CA VAL A 70 4.94 6.81 10.49
C VAL A 70 3.96 6.23 9.47
N LEU A 71 3.30 5.10 9.78
CA LEU A 71 2.27 4.52 8.91
C LEU A 71 1.10 5.48 8.69
N GLU A 72 0.57 6.08 9.76
CA GLU A 72 -0.47 7.09 9.69
C GLU A 72 -0.12 8.25 8.77
N ARG A 73 1.11 8.77 8.88
CA ARG A 73 1.58 9.84 8.01
C ARG A 73 1.66 9.37 6.56
N ALA A 74 2.24 8.20 6.30
CA ALA A 74 2.44 7.69 4.96
C ALA A 74 1.09 7.44 4.24
N TYR A 75 0.13 6.79 4.90
CA TYR A 75 -1.23 6.64 4.39
C TYR A 75 -1.96 7.97 4.25
N GLY A 76 -1.70 8.95 5.13
CA GLY A 76 -2.25 10.29 5.01
C GLY A 76 -1.89 10.98 3.68
N VAL A 77 -0.65 10.84 3.21
CA VAL A 77 -0.20 11.48 1.97
C VAL A 77 -0.97 10.96 0.75
N ILE A 78 -1.14 9.63 0.61
CA ILE A 78 -1.91 9.08 -0.52
C ILE A 78 -3.39 9.47 -0.42
N ARG A 79 -3.99 9.35 0.78
CA ARG A 79 -5.41 9.69 0.98
C ARG A 79 -5.69 11.17 0.69
N GLU A 80 -4.78 12.08 1.03
CA GLU A 80 -4.90 13.50 0.68
C GLU A 80 -4.78 13.74 -0.84
N ALA A 81 -3.91 12.99 -1.53
CA ALA A 81 -3.81 13.06 -2.99
C ALA A 81 -5.10 12.57 -3.67
N GLU A 82 -5.67 11.46 -3.19
CA GLU A 82 -6.94 10.92 -3.67
C GLU A 82 -8.13 11.86 -3.38
N GLN A 83 -8.17 12.52 -2.21
CA GLN A 83 -9.22 13.48 -1.89
C GLN A 83 -9.22 14.71 -2.80
N ARG A 84 -8.02 15.14 -3.24
CA ARG A 84 -7.87 16.28 -4.16
C ARG A 84 -8.07 15.90 -5.62
N LEU A 85 -8.34 14.63 -5.90
CA LEU A 85 -8.58 14.16 -7.25
C LEU A 85 -9.96 14.60 -7.72
N ASP A 86 -9.99 15.69 -8.49
CA ASP A 86 -11.19 16.13 -9.20
C ASP A 86 -11.32 15.39 -10.53
N VAL A 87 -12.33 14.52 -10.60
CA VAL A 87 -12.69 13.73 -11.78
C VAL A 87 -14.18 13.80 -12.09
N GLU A 88 -14.95 14.61 -11.35
CA GLU A 88 -16.42 14.66 -11.49
C GLU A 88 -16.87 15.26 -12.83
N HIS A 89 -15.99 16.06 -13.43
CA HIS A 89 -16.21 16.69 -14.74
C HIS A 89 -15.76 15.83 -15.92
N LEU A 90 -15.13 14.66 -15.67
CA LEU A 90 -14.63 13.76 -16.70
C LEU A 90 -15.64 12.67 -17.02
N ASP A 91 -15.55 12.10 -18.22
CA ASP A 91 -16.24 10.85 -18.50
C ASP A 91 -15.65 9.71 -17.62
N PRO A 92 -16.43 8.65 -17.33
CA PRO A 92 -16.00 7.55 -16.46
C PRO A 92 -14.69 6.87 -16.88
N VAL A 93 -14.43 6.73 -18.19
CA VAL A 93 -13.22 6.08 -18.73
C VAL A 93 -11.99 6.96 -18.44
N ALA A 94 -12.10 8.26 -18.69
CA ALA A 94 -11.05 9.22 -18.36
C ALA A 94 -10.84 9.34 -16.84
N ALA A 95 -11.92 9.33 -16.06
CA ALA A 95 -11.88 9.40 -14.60
C ALA A 95 -11.13 8.21 -13.97
N ILE A 96 -11.45 6.97 -14.38
CA ILE A 96 -10.78 5.80 -13.81
C ILE A 96 -9.31 5.72 -14.22
N ARG A 97 -8.99 6.11 -15.47
CA ARG A 97 -7.59 6.21 -15.91
C ARG A 97 -6.84 7.23 -15.06
N ARG A 98 -7.44 8.39 -14.80
CA ARG A 98 -6.81 9.45 -13.99
C ARG A 98 -6.54 9.01 -12.56
N LEU A 99 -7.45 8.24 -11.95
CA LEU A 99 -7.23 7.64 -10.64
C LEU A 99 -6.09 6.61 -10.67
N ALA A 100 -6.10 5.68 -11.63
CA ALA A 100 -5.06 4.65 -11.74
C ALA A 100 -3.66 5.28 -11.92
N GLU A 101 -3.59 6.33 -12.73
CA GLU A 101 -2.39 7.14 -12.93
C GLU A 101 -1.92 7.89 -11.67
N LEU A 102 -2.84 8.42 -10.86
CA LEU A 102 -2.50 9.04 -9.58
C LEU A 102 -1.89 8.01 -8.63
N THR A 103 -2.49 6.83 -8.54
CA THR A 103 -1.97 5.72 -7.71
C THR A 103 -0.58 5.29 -8.17
N PHE A 104 -0.40 5.12 -9.49
CA PHE A 104 0.89 4.80 -10.12
C PHE A 104 1.96 5.83 -9.75
N ASP A 105 1.65 7.11 -9.98
CA ASP A 105 2.56 8.23 -9.73
C ASP A 105 2.93 8.32 -8.24
N HIS A 106 1.97 8.09 -7.35
CA HIS A 106 2.22 8.12 -5.91
C HIS A 106 3.15 7.00 -5.47
N HIS A 107 2.89 5.76 -5.89
CA HIS A 107 3.70 4.60 -5.47
C HIS A 107 5.15 4.74 -5.93
N GLU A 108 5.37 5.23 -7.16
CA GLU A 108 6.71 5.42 -7.71
C GLU A 108 7.47 6.57 -7.01
N ARG A 109 6.79 7.67 -6.65
CA ARG A 109 7.41 8.81 -5.93
C ARG A 109 7.67 8.54 -4.45
N HIS A 110 7.01 7.54 -3.86
CA HIS A 110 7.11 7.22 -2.42
C HIS A 110 7.53 5.76 -2.19
N PRO A 111 8.75 5.35 -2.57
CA PRO A 111 9.20 3.97 -2.39
C PRO A 111 9.27 3.56 -0.90
N ASP A 112 9.51 4.51 0.01
CA ASP A 112 9.47 4.23 1.45
C ASP A 112 8.08 3.79 1.91
N PHE A 113 6.99 4.35 1.35
CA PHE A 113 5.64 3.90 1.65
C PHE A 113 5.44 2.43 1.25
N ILE A 114 5.91 2.03 0.06
CA ILE A 114 5.82 0.64 -0.41
C ILE A 114 6.56 -0.30 0.53
N ARG A 115 7.76 0.09 0.97
CA ARG A 115 8.56 -0.71 1.92
C ARG A 115 7.88 -0.81 3.28
N LEU A 116 7.32 0.29 3.79
CA LEU A 116 6.57 0.29 5.05
C LEU A 116 5.36 -0.64 5.00
N VAL A 117 4.59 -0.62 3.90
CA VAL A 117 3.46 -1.54 3.69
C VAL A 117 3.95 -2.99 3.60
N SER A 118 5.06 -3.27 2.90
CA SER A 118 5.67 -4.62 2.90
C SER A 118 6.06 -5.08 4.31
N ILE A 119 6.66 -4.20 5.11
CA ILE A 119 7.05 -4.50 6.50
C ILE A 119 5.82 -4.79 7.34
N GLU A 120 4.78 -3.97 7.20
CA GLU A 120 3.54 -4.13 7.96
C GLU A 120 2.79 -5.41 7.57
N ASN A 121 2.83 -5.82 6.30
CA ASN A 121 2.30 -7.11 5.85
C ASN A 121 3.07 -8.30 6.45
N ILE A 122 4.39 -8.19 6.64
CA ILE A 122 5.18 -9.21 7.36
C ILE A 122 4.72 -9.32 8.83
N HIS A 123 4.21 -8.23 9.40
CA HIS A 123 3.68 -8.17 10.77
C HIS A 123 2.15 -8.29 10.79
N GLU A 124 1.54 -8.84 9.74
CA GLU A 124 0.12 -9.15 9.68
C GLU A 124 -0.81 -7.96 9.98
N ALA A 125 -0.39 -6.75 9.62
CA ALA A 125 -1.12 -5.49 9.84
C ALA A 125 -1.43 -5.13 11.31
N GLU A 126 -0.64 -5.64 12.27
CA GLU A 126 -0.82 -5.41 13.71
C GLU A 126 -0.88 -3.91 14.07
N HIS A 127 0.03 -3.09 13.53
CA HIS A 127 0.12 -1.68 13.89
C HIS A 127 -0.96 -0.83 13.21
N ILE A 128 -1.37 -1.20 12.00
CA ILE A 128 -2.53 -0.59 11.32
C ILE A 128 -3.80 -0.91 12.10
N ALA A 129 -3.99 -2.17 12.48
CA ALA A 129 -5.18 -2.60 13.23
C ALA A 129 -5.29 -1.91 14.59
N ALA A 130 -4.15 -1.62 15.24
CA ALA A 130 -4.09 -0.89 16.49
C ALA A 130 -4.32 0.64 16.35
N SER A 131 -4.21 1.21 15.14
CA SER A 131 -4.37 2.66 14.94
C SER A 131 -5.85 3.05 14.75
N GLU A 132 -6.43 3.66 15.78
CA GLU A 132 -7.77 4.26 15.68
C GLU A 132 -7.85 5.32 14.56
N LYS A 133 -6.75 6.05 14.34
CA LYS A 133 -6.71 7.12 13.34
C LYS A 133 -6.79 6.53 11.93
N LEU A 134 -6.02 5.49 11.61
CA LEU A 134 -6.12 4.80 10.33
C LEU A 134 -7.51 4.15 10.15
N GLY A 135 -8.08 3.57 11.20
CA GLY A 135 -9.44 3.02 11.16
C GLY A 135 -10.53 4.07 10.90
N ARG A 136 -10.34 5.31 11.37
CA ARG A 136 -11.26 6.43 11.13
C ARG A 136 -11.00 7.15 9.80
N MET A 137 -9.81 7.04 9.24
CA MET A 137 -9.51 7.54 7.92
C MET A 137 -10.22 6.65 6.90
N GLY A 138 -11.34 7.16 6.36
CA GLY A 138 -12.03 6.51 5.24
C GLY A 138 -11.09 6.27 4.06
N SER A 139 -11.58 5.61 3.02
CA SER A 139 -10.80 5.33 1.80
C SER A 139 -11.28 6.18 0.63
N PRO A 140 -10.70 7.39 0.43
CA PRO A 140 -11.11 8.30 -0.63
C PRO A 140 -11.04 7.64 -2.01
N ALA A 141 -10.01 6.83 -2.29
CA ALA A 141 -9.96 6.05 -3.52
C ALA A 141 -11.19 5.14 -3.70
N LEU A 142 -11.65 4.43 -2.66
CA LEU A 142 -12.84 3.57 -2.79
C LEU A 142 -14.09 4.39 -3.06
N ASP A 143 -14.23 5.54 -2.41
CA ASP A 143 -15.38 6.41 -2.65
C ASP A 143 -15.38 6.99 -4.07
N VAL A 144 -14.21 7.39 -4.57
CA VAL A 144 -14.02 7.85 -5.96
C VAL A 144 -14.32 6.71 -6.95
N ILE A 145 -13.77 5.51 -6.70
CA ILE A 145 -14.01 4.34 -7.55
C ILE A 145 -15.50 4.01 -7.62
N ARG A 146 -16.20 3.96 -6.48
CA ARG A 146 -17.64 3.67 -6.46
C ARG A 146 -18.42 4.66 -7.32
N ARG A 147 -18.13 5.97 -7.19
CA ARG A 147 -18.80 7.00 -8.00
C ARG A 147 -18.52 6.81 -9.50
N ILE A 148 -17.27 6.54 -9.87
CA ILE A 148 -16.89 6.32 -11.27
C ILE A 148 -17.55 5.06 -11.84
N LEU A 149 -17.59 3.96 -11.07
CA LEU A 149 -18.23 2.72 -11.48
C LEU A 149 -19.73 2.91 -11.72
N VAL A 150 -20.43 3.55 -10.80
CA VAL A 150 -21.86 3.87 -10.96
C VAL A 150 -22.09 4.71 -12.22
N SER A 151 -21.34 5.80 -12.39
CA SER A 151 -21.48 6.67 -13.56
C SER A 151 -21.17 5.95 -14.88
N GLY A 152 -20.16 5.07 -14.90
CA GLY A 152 -19.81 4.26 -16.06
C GLY A 152 -20.85 3.20 -16.41
N GLN A 153 -21.50 2.62 -15.42
CA GLN A 153 -22.61 1.67 -15.61
C GLN A 153 -23.87 2.38 -16.12
N GLU A 154 -24.24 3.51 -15.52
CA GLU A 154 -25.40 4.32 -15.92
C GLU A 154 -25.28 4.87 -17.35
N SER A 155 -24.06 5.21 -17.76
CA SER A 155 -23.76 5.66 -19.13
C SER A 155 -23.59 4.52 -20.15
N GLY A 156 -23.61 3.26 -19.71
CA GLY A 156 -23.39 2.08 -20.55
C GLY A 156 -21.94 1.94 -21.05
N LEU A 157 -21.00 2.72 -20.53
CA LEU A 157 -19.58 2.65 -20.89
C LEU A 157 -18.86 1.49 -20.20
N PHE A 158 -19.29 1.12 -18.99
CA PHE A 158 -18.76 -0.05 -18.28
C PHE A 158 -19.78 -1.19 -18.29
N THR A 159 -19.33 -2.35 -18.75
CA THR A 159 -20.14 -3.57 -18.87
C THR A 159 -19.86 -4.55 -17.74
N ALA A 160 -18.70 -4.44 -17.08
CA ALA A 160 -18.33 -5.31 -15.98
C ALA A 160 -19.01 -4.90 -14.66
N GLU A 161 -19.57 -5.89 -13.97
CA GLU A 161 -19.88 -5.76 -12.54
C GLU A 161 -18.60 -6.08 -11.74
N VAL A 162 -18.07 -5.08 -11.04
CA VAL A 162 -16.85 -5.20 -10.24
C VAL A 162 -17.03 -4.50 -8.91
N ASP A 163 -16.52 -5.11 -7.83
CA ASP A 163 -16.46 -4.46 -6.53
C ASP A 163 -15.35 -3.39 -6.50
N ALA A 164 -15.61 -2.28 -5.80
CA ALA A 164 -14.66 -1.16 -5.74
C ALA A 164 -13.34 -1.55 -5.05
N VAL A 165 -13.38 -2.46 -4.07
CA VAL A 165 -12.18 -2.99 -3.39
C VAL A 165 -11.38 -3.86 -4.34
N ASP A 166 -12.04 -4.71 -5.12
CA ASP A 166 -11.37 -5.55 -6.13
C ASP A 166 -10.66 -4.71 -7.19
N LEU A 167 -11.32 -3.66 -7.70
CA LEU A 167 -10.72 -2.74 -8.65
C LEU A 167 -9.55 -1.96 -8.03
N HIS A 168 -9.71 -1.47 -6.80
CA HIS A 168 -8.64 -0.82 -6.07
C HIS A 168 -7.44 -1.76 -5.87
N ALA A 169 -7.69 -3.00 -5.46
CA ALA A 169 -6.65 -4.01 -5.28
C ALA A 169 -5.93 -4.32 -6.59
N MET A 170 -6.63 -4.41 -7.72
CA MET A 170 -6.02 -4.63 -9.03
C MET A 170 -5.09 -3.47 -9.43
N ILE A 171 -5.55 -2.23 -9.32
CA ILE A 171 -4.76 -1.03 -9.61
C ILE A 171 -3.52 -0.98 -8.70
N SER A 172 -3.74 -1.11 -7.39
CA SER A 172 -2.67 -1.06 -6.39
C SER A 172 -1.68 -2.20 -6.55
N SER A 173 -2.11 -3.40 -6.95
CA SER A 173 -1.22 -4.56 -7.16
C SER A 173 -0.17 -4.29 -8.22
N PHE A 174 -0.57 -3.74 -9.38
CA PHE A 174 0.38 -3.41 -10.45
C PHE A 174 1.37 -2.33 -10.00
N CYS A 175 0.87 -1.26 -9.38
CA CYS A 175 1.68 -0.14 -8.90
C CYS A 175 2.67 -0.58 -7.81
N PHE A 176 2.19 -1.33 -6.82
CA PHE A 176 2.97 -1.85 -5.71
C PHE A 176 4.05 -2.81 -6.19
N PHE A 177 3.69 -3.78 -7.03
CA PHE A 177 4.61 -4.78 -7.54
C PHE A 177 5.77 -4.17 -8.32
N ARG A 178 5.51 -3.14 -9.15
CA ARG A 178 6.59 -2.43 -9.88
C ARG A 178 7.66 -1.89 -8.94
N VAL A 179 7.27 -1.34 -7.79
CA VAL A 179 8.22 -0.76 -6.84
C VAL A 179 8.82 -1.80 -5.91
N ALA A 180 8.00 -2.69 -5.33
CA ALA A 180 8.42 -3.70 -4.35
C ALA A 180 9.34 -4.76 -4.97
N ASN A 181 9.09 -5.14 -6.23
CA ASN A 181 9.81 -6.22 -6.91
C ASN A 181 10.87 -5.71 -7.89
N ARG A 182 11.17 -4.41 -7.94
CA ARG A 182 12.14 -3.84 -8.90
C ARG A 182 13.51 -4.53 -8.87
N HIS A 183 14.01 -4.89 -7.69
CA HIS A 183 15.33 -5.49 -7.53
C HIS A 183 15.34 -6.97 -7.95
N THR A 184 14.30 -7.72 -7.59
CA THR A 184 14.19 -9.14 -7.98
C THR A 184 13.93 -9.26 -9.47
N PHE A 185 13.16 -8.36 -10.07
CA PHE A 185 12.97 -8.30 -11.52
C PHE A 185 14.24 -7.89 -12.27
N GLY A 186 14.99 -6.93 -11.73
CA GLY A 186 16.29 -6.57 -12.27
C GLY A 186 17.26 -7.76 -12.27
N ALA A 187 17.31 -8.51 -11.18
CA ALA A 187 18.20 -9.67 -11.05
C ALA A 187 17.78 -10.88 -11.90
N LEU A 188 16.48 -11.19 -11.96
CA LEU A 188 15.98 -12.41 -12.62
C LEU A 188 15.70 -12.22 -14.12
N PHE A 189 15.30 -11.02 -14.53
CA PHE A 189 14.83 -10.75 -15.89
C PHE A 189 15.58 -9.60 -16.58
N GLY A 190 16.56 -8.98 -15.90
CA GLY A 190 17.32 -7.85 -16.46
C GLY A 190 16.47 -6.59 -16.67
N ARG A 191 15.35 -6.45 -15.96
CA ARG A 191 14.38 -5.36 -16.17
C ARG A 191 14.12 -4.58 -14.89
N ASP A 192 14.48 -3.29 -14.88
CA ASP A 192 14.04 -2.38 -13.82
C ASP A 192 12.60 -1.91 -14.12
N LEU A 193 11.66 -2.33 -13.27
CA LEU A 193 10.25 -2.01 -13.43
C LEU A 193 9.95 -0.52 -13.22
N VAL A 194 10.87 0.24 -12.62
CA VAL A 194 10.75 1.71 -12.42
C VAL A 194 11.78 2.50 -13.23
N ASP A 195 12.29 1.92 -14.32
CA ASP A 195 13.12 2.65 -15.29
C ASP A 195 12.37 3.87 -15.84
N PRO A 196 12.91 5.10 -15.71
CA PRO A 196 12.30 6.30 -16.26
C PRO A 196 11.99 6.22 -17.77
N ALA A 197 12.80 5.50 -18.55
CA ALA A 197 12.57 5.33 -19.99
C ALA A 197 11.29 4.52 -20.29
N GLN A 198 10.91 3.62 -19.40
CA GLN A 198 9.73 2.76 -19.54
C GLN A 198 8.51 3.27 -18.75
N ARG A 199 8.66 4.39 -18.04
CA ARG A 199 7.64 4.93 -17.14
C ARG A 199 6.31 5.15 -17.85
N GLU A 200 6.31 5.87 -18.98
CA GLU A 200 5.09 6.18 -19.71
C GLU A 200 4.43 4.90 -20.24
N HIS A 201 5.22 3.97 -20.78
CA HIS A 201 4.73 2.68 -21.24
C HIS A 201 3.93 1.93 -20.15
N TYR A 202 4.45 1.84 -18.94
CA TYR A 202 3.74 1.18 -17.84
C TYR A 202 2.53 1.95 -17.34
N ARG A 203 2.61 3.29 -17.37
CA ARG A 203 1.52 4.17 -16.98
C ARG A 203 0.34 4.02 -17.93
N THR A 204 0.58 4.04 -19.24
CA THR A 204 -0.42 3.77 -20.28
C THR A 204 -0.97 2.34 -20.16
N MET A 205 -0.09 1.33 -20.01
CA MET A 205 -0.48 -0.08 -19.89
C MET A 205 -1.45 -0.30 -18.73
N LEU A 206 -1.21 0.29 -17.56
CA LEU A 206 -2.12 0.17 -16.42
C LEU A 206 -3.51 0.72 -16.77
N GLY A 207 -3.58 1.92 -17.35
CA GLY A 207 -4.85 2.53 -17.75
C GLY A 207 -5.61 1.67 -18.75
N ASP A 208 -4.91 1.15 -19.76
CA ASP A 208 -5.50 0.31 -20.80
C ASP A 208 -5.99 -1.03 -20.25
N MET A 209 -5.24 -1.66 -19.34
CA MET A 209 -5.66 -2.89 -18.66
C MET A 209 -6.93 -2.69 -17.83
N VAL A 210 -6.99 -1.59 -17.07
CA VAL A 210 -8.17 -1.26 -16.24
C VAL A 210 -9.40 -1.03 -17.12
N ILE A 211 -9.26 -0.27 -18.21
CA ILE A 211 -10.38 0.02 -19.11
C ILE A 211 -10.82 -1.25 -19.82
N ALA A 212 -9.89 -2.02 -20.38
CA ALA A 212 -10.21 -3.27 -21.05
C ALA A 212 -10.96 -4.24 -20.12
N TYR A 213 -10.60 -4.29 -18.83
CA TYR A 213 -11.32 -5.08 -17.84
C TYR A 213 -12.76 -4.59 -17.62
N LEU A 214 -12.97 -3.26 -17.52
CA LEU A 214 -14.27 -2.65 -17.24
C LEU A 214 -15.23 -2.67 -18.45
N THR A 215 -14.69 -2.69 -19.66
CA THR A 215 -15.46 -2.67 -20.92
C THR A 215 -15.56 -4.04 -21.58
N ALA A 216 -14.99 -5.09 -21.00
CA ALA A 216 -15.06 -6.43 -21.57
C ALA A 216 -16.51 -6.94 -21.55
N GLU A 217 -17.03 -7.33 -22.72
CA GLU A 217 -18.27 -8.09 -22.80
C GLU A 217 -18.03 -9.47 -22.16
N ARG A 218 -18.63 -9.71 -20.99
CA ARG A 218 -18.65 -11.06 -20.43
C ARG A 218 -19.83 -11.80 -21.04
N THR A 219 -19.53 -12.72 -21.96
CA THR A 219 -20.49 -13.72 -22.42
C THR A 219 -21.03 -14.42 -21.18
N THR A 220 -22.26 -14.09 -20.81
CA THR A 220 -23.00 -14.83 -19.79
C THR A 220 -23.31 -16.19 -20.38
N GLU A 221 -22.39 -17.15 -20.21
CA GLU A 221 -22.82 -18.55 -20.16
C GLU A 221 -23.73 -18.67 -18.94
N ARG A 222 -25.02 -18.35 -19.13
CA ARG A 222 -26.08 -18.84 -18.27
C ARG A 222 -25.93 -20.35 -18.26
N THR A 223 -25.34 -20.88 -17.19
CA THR A 223 -25.44 -22.29 -16.81
C THR A 223 -26.92 -22.61 -16.66
N THR A 224 -27.53 -22.95 -17.78
CA THR A 224 -28.93 -23.34 -17.87
C THR A 224 -28.95 -24.80 -17.50
N GLY A 225 -29.40 -25.08 -16.28
CA GLY A 225 -29.97 -26.34 -15.83
C GLY A 225 -29.29 -27.64 -16.28
N ARG A 226 -28.54 -28.26 -15.36
CA ARG A 226 -28.53 -29.73 -15.31
C ARG A 226 -28.65 -30.22 -13.86
N THR A 227 -29.84 -30.05 -13.31
CA THR A 227 -30.32 -30.88 -12.20
C THR A 227 -30.84 -32.19 -12.78
N THR A 228 -30.03 -33.25 -12.71
CA THR A 228 -30.51 -34.63 -12.55
C THR A 228 -29.41 -35.41 -11.83
N GLU A 229 -29.46 -35.34 -10.50
CA GLU A 229 -29.62 -36.51 -9.64
C GLU A 229 -28.99 -37.84 -10.13
N ARG A 230 -27.89 -38.26 -9.50
CA ARG A 230 -27.70 -39.68 -9.15
C ARG A 230 -26.80 -39.88 -7.94
N ALA A 231 -27.48 -40.20 -6.84
CA ALA A 231 -27.15 -41.00 -5.67
C ALA A 231 -25.69 -41.39 -5.35
N ALA A 232 -25.38 -41.23 -4.05
CA ALA A 232 -24.25 -41.73 -3.30
C ALA A 232 -24.14 -43.28 -3.28
N ASP A 233 -22.91 -43.81 -3.13
CA ASP A 233 -22.45 -44.42 -1.86
C ASP A 233 -20.91 -44.66 -1.88
N PRO A 234 -20.21 -44.68 -0.73
CA PRO A 234 -18.74 -44.78 -0.59
C PRO A 234 -18.29 -46.22 -0.23
N GLN A 235 -16.98 -46.53 -0.35
CA GLN A 235 -16.21 -47.48 0.50
C GLN A 235 -14.74 -47.64 -0.02
N PRO A 236 -13.79 -48.27 0.73
CA PRO A 236 -12.48 -47.68 1.02
C PRO A 236 -11.27 -48.55 0.64
N GLY A 237 -10.06 -48.02 0.87
CA GLY A 237 -8.89 -48.83 1.25
C GLY A 237 -7.78 -48.99 0.21
N GLY A 238 -6.54 -48.64 0.61
CA GLY A 238 -5.33 -48.99 -0.14
C GLY A 238 -4.07 -48.23 0.27
N ARG A 239 -3.56 -48.47 1.48
CA ARG A 239 -2.19 -48.09 1.89
C ARG A 239 -1.15 -49.02 1.23
N GLN A 240 -0.10 -48.43 0.63
CA GLN A 240 1.33 -48.87 0.63
C GLN A 240 2.07 -48.04 -0.44
N GLY A 241 3.29 -47.51 -0.26
CA GLY A 241 4.26 -47.62 0.81
C GLY A 241 5.36 -46.55 0.62
N ALA A 242 6.06 -46.28 1.71
CA ALA A 242 7.13 -45.30 1.84
C ALA A 242 8.42 -45.66 1.09
N ARG A 243 9.27 -44.66 0.82
CA ARG A 243 10.61 -44.59 1.44
C ARG A 243 11.26 -43.18 1.31
N PRO A 244 12.12 -42.79 2.27
CA PRO A 244 12.69 -41.45 2.40
C PRO A 244 14.04 -41.29 1.71
N LEU A 245 14.40 -40.03 1.43
CA LEU A 245 15.71 -39.62 0.91
C LEU A 245 16.77 -39.65 2.04
N ASP A 246 17.83 -40.40 1.77
CA ASP A 246 18.96 -40.72 2.64
C ASP A 246 19.95 -39.53 2.75
N THR A 247 20.22 -39.11 3.98
CA THR A 247 21.29 -38.19 4.38
C THR A 247 22.62 -38.93 4.38
N ARG A 248 23.61 -38.47 3.60
CA ARG A 248 25.01 -38.88 3.76
C ARG A 248 25.84 -37.75 4.37
N GLU A 249 26.08 -37.90 5.68
CA GLU A 249 27.27 -37.36 6.34
C GLU A 249 28.53 -38.02 5.74
N THR A 250 29.55 -37.22 5.47
CA THR A 250 30.92 -37.72 5.22
C THR A 250 31.82 -37.06 6.26
N THR A 251 32.19 -37.85 7.26
CA THR A 251 33.27 -37.55 8.20
C THR A 251 34.43 -38.47 7.86
N ALA A 252 35.59 -37.90 7.52
CA ALA A 252 36.87 -38.59 7.59
C ALA A 252 38.00 -37.57 7.87
N GLN A 253 38.49 -37.64 9.11
CA GLN A 253 39.86 -37.34 9.58
C GLN A 253 40.90 -38.06 8.68
N HIS A 254 42.21 -37.81 8.59
CA HIS A 254 43.29 -37.03 9.24
C HIS A 254 44.49 -37.13 8.23
N PRO A 255 45.70 -36.51 8.39
CA PRO A 255 46.50 -36.34 9.61
C PRO A 255 46.78 -34.89 10.01
#